data_AF-A0A7S1FDZ6-F1
#
_entry.id   AF-A0A7S1FDZ6-F1
#
_cell.length_a   1.000
_cell.length_b   1.000
_cell.length_c   1.000
_cell.angle_alpha   90.00
_cell.angle_beta   90.00
_cell.angle_gamma   90.00
#
_symmetry.space_group_name_H-M   'P 1'
#
loop_
_entity.id
_entity.type
_entity.pdbx_description
1 polymer ?
#
loop_
_entity_poly.entity_id
_entity_poly.type
_entity_poly.pdbx_seq_one_letter_code
_entity_poly.pdbx_strand_id
1 'polypeptide(L)'
;VGGDGIPAEEVGGDGAFNDDEFWAALNAELDDDEVEQEQTQAKSRETDHKEAAQVDAAEETEGPSKEEREFDRKMLHISVMVGCEVSLKGNELKVAGDARQKRRAETLVTALRQNQLGDQDELTTVSVPQEWLDCWQGHAQMEEELGILIVSEPARKLAGSKVKLAPGQLIVGHWNKQGWYSAIVVGAGSCGMLQVKWVFDGSREEISSQNMRLPPRVGLFGSLHARRQAEVRVVIAAEEFAKGFINTHLGTRNPPHGLGLQSFYVPCGAGSLKRLQESCGPQVMRATG
;
A
#
# COMPACT_ATOMS: atom_id res chain seq x y z
N VAL A 1 -15.50 65.00 -4.77
CA VAL A 1 -15.97 63.81 -5.52
C VAL A 1 -15.23 62.64 -4.90
N GLY A 2 -15.98 61.78 -4.20
CA GLY A 2 -15.44 60.71 -3.36
C GLY A 2 -14.81 59.59 -4.17
N GLY A 3 -13.76 58.99 -3.62
CA GLY A 3 -13.21 57.72 -4.05
C GLY A 3 -13.18 56.81 -2.84
N ASP A 4 -14.08 55.83 -2.82
CA ASP A 4 -14.27 54.87 -1.76
C ASP A 4 -13.02 53.99 -1.57
N GLY A 5 -12.63 53.83 -0.31
CA GLY A 5 -11.60 52.90 0.12
C GLY A 5 -12.14 51.46 0.11
N ILE A 6 -11.41 50.57 -0.54
CA ILE A 6 -11.64 49.12 -0.46
C ILE A 6 -10.99 48.64 0.85
N PRO A 7 -11.71 47.95 1.75
CA PRO A 7 -11.10 47.35 2.93
C PRO A 7 -10.33 46.09 2.53
N ALA A 8 -9.13 45.94 3.10
CA ALA A 8 -8.38 44.70 3.07
C ALA A 8 -9.05 43.71 4.03
N GLU A 9 -9.74 42.70 3.50
CA GLU A 9 -10.09 41.51 4.28
C GLU A 9 -8.82 40.68 4.48
N GLU A 10 -8.34 40.65 5.72
CA GLU A 10 -7.42 39.65 6.22
C GLU A 10 -8.11 38.29 6.15
N VAL A 11 -7.79 37.48 5.14
CA VAL A 11 -8.10 36.05 5.13
C VAL A 11 -7.04 35.36 6.00
N GLY A 12 -7.19 35.49 7.31
CA GLY A 12 -6.51 34.68 8.31
C GLY A 12 -7.20 33.32 8.41
N GLY A 13 -6.88 32.41 7.50
CA GLY A 13 -7.28 31.01 7.59
C GLY A 13 -6.10 30.18 8.08
N ASP A 14 -6.01 29.97 9.39
CA ASP A 14 -5.28 28.83 9.98
C ASP A 14 -6.03 27.54 9.58
N GLY A 15 -5.87 27.14 8.32
CA GLY A 15 -6.36 25.88 7.78
C GLY A 15 -5.40 24.77 8.19
N ALA A 16 -5.46 24.36 9.45
CA ALA A 16 -4.95 23.03 9.81
C ALA A 16 -5.70 22.03 8.94
N PHE A 17 -4.97 21.31 8.09
CA PHE A 17 -5.52 20.26 7.25
C PHE A 17 -6.18 19.22 8.16
N ASN A 18 -7.51 19.12 8.08
CA ASN A 18 -8.29 18.19 8.86
C ASN A 18 -8.42 16.89 8.07
N ASP A 19 -7.54 15.93 8.36
CA ASP A 19 -7.50 14.61 7.70
C ASP A 19 -8.87 13.92 7.69
N ASP A 20 -9.63 14.05 8.79
CA ASP A 20 -10.93 13.41 8.94
C ASP A 20 -11.99 14.03 8.01
N GLU A 21 -11.93 15.35 7.79
CA GLU A 21 -12.84 16.05 6.88
C GLU A 21 -12.52 15.76 5.41
N PHE A 22 -11.24 15.61 5.07
CA PHE A 22 -10.81 15.20 3.74
C PHE A 22 -11.31 13.79 3.40
N TRP A 23 -11.15 12.81 4.30
CA TRP A 23 -11.64 11.45 4.06
C TRP A 23 -13.17 11.34 4.09
N ALA A 24 -13.85 12.12 4.94
CA ALA A 24 -15.30 12.18 4.95
C ALA A 24 -15.86 12.77 3.64
N ALA A 25 -15.25 13.84 3.12
CA ALA A 25 -15.66 14.45 1.85
C ALA A 25 -15.41 13.50 0.65
N LEU A 26 -14.27 12.80 0.64
CA LEU A 26 -13.94 11.85 -0.42
C LEU A 26 -14.91 10.66 -0.45
N ASN A 27 -15.35 10.19 0.72
CA ASN A 27 -16.36 9.13 0.80
C ASN A 27 -17.76 9.63 0.41
N ALA A 28 -18.13 10.84 0.85
CA ALA A 28 -19.44 11.43 0.55
C ALA A 28 -19.66 11.74 -0.95
N GLU A 29 -18.60 12.05 -1.70
CA GLU A 29 -18.70 12.35 -3.14
C GLU A 29 -18.77 11.09 -4.03
N LEU A 30 -18.61 9.90 -3.45
CA LEU A 30 -18.56 8.62 -4.18
C LEU A 30 -19.69 7.64 -3.82
N ASP A 31 -20.55 7.99 -2.86
CA ASP A 31 -21.69 7.19 -2.39
C ASP A 31 -23.01 7.51 -3.12
N ASP A 32 -23.00 8.24 -4.24
CA ASP A 32 -24.20 8.56 -5.03
C ASP A 32 -24.75 7.40 -5.88
N ASP A 33 -24.18 6.18 -5.78
CA ASP A 33 -24.75 4.97 -6.37
C ASP A 33 -25.16 3.95 -5.28
N GLU A 34 -26.47 3.90 -5.03
CA GLU A 34 -27.23 3.04 -4.11
C GLU A 34 -26.73 1.59 -3.97
N VAL A 35 -26.52 1.11 -2.73
CA VAL A 35 -27.01 -0.21 -2.26
C VAL A 35 -27.34 -0.15 -0.76
N GLU A 36 -28.64 -0.15 -0.44
CA GLU A 36 -29.16 -0.49 0.90
C GLU A 36 -29.21 -2.02 1.14
N GLN A 37 -29.31 -2.38 2.44
CA GLN A 37 -29.72 -3.68 3.05
C GLN A 37 -28.61 -4.72 3.25
N GLU A 38 -28.46 -5.44 4.38
CA GLU A 38 -29.23 -5.55 5.63
C GLU A 38 -28.41 -6.33 6.69
N GLN A 39 -28.47 -5.85 7.93
CA GLN A 39 -28.72 -6.60 9.19
C GLN A 39 -27.76 -7.65 9.79
N THR A 40 -27.26 -7.30 10.99
CA THR A 40 -27.39 -7.96 12.30
C THR A 40 -27.37 -9.50 12.43
N GLN A 41 -26.41 -10.03 13.21
CA GLN A 41 -26.61 -10.79 14.47
C GLN A 41 -25.38 -11.65 14.80
N ALA A 42 -24.76 -11.43 15.97
CA ALA A 42 -24.22 -12.49 16.85
C ALA A 42 -23.62 -11.86 18.12
N LYS A 43 -24.50 -11.41 19.03
CA LYS A 43 -24.16 -11.02 20.38
C LYS A 43 -25.02 -11.84 21.34
N SER A 44 -24.64 -13.10 21.58
CA SER A 44 -25.16 -13.92 22.68
C SER A 44 -24.55 -15.33 22.65
N ARG A 45 -23.55 -15.59 23.50
CA ARG A 45 -23.39 -16.83 24.28
C ARG A 45 -22.14 -16.75 25.14
N GLU A 46 -22.32 -16.12 26.28
CA GLU A 46 -21.45 -16.25 27.45
C GLU A 46 -22.33 -16.83 28.57
N THR A 47 -21.74 -17.67 29.43
CA THR A 47 -22.31 -18.43 30.58
C THR A 47 -23.13 -19.68 30.18
N ASP A 48 -22.86 -20.92 30.61
CA ASP A 48 -22.39 -21.43 31.91
C ASP A 48 -21.61 -22.76 31.75
N HIS A 49 -20.57 -22.96 32.57
CA HIS A 49 -20.45 -24.12 33.48
C HIS A 49 -19.14 -24.03 34.28
N LYS A 50 -19.27 -23.87 35.59
CA LYS A 50 -18.20 -24.07 36.59
C LYS A 50 -18.33 -25.45 37.23
N GLU A 51 -17.17 -25.91 37.68
CA GLU A 51 -16.87 -27.05 38.58
C GLU A 51 -16.89 -28.47 37.97
N ALA A 52 -15.69 -29.05 37.81
CA ALA A 52 -15.13 -29.92 38.83
C ALA A 52 -13.69 -30.37 38.49
N ALA A 53 -12.96 -30.68 39.57
CA ALA A 53 -11.79 -31.56 39.66
C ALA A 53 -10.40 -31.00 39.31
N GLN A 54 -9.59 -31.08 40.35
CA GLN A 54 -8.20 -30.69 40.52
C GLN A 54 -7.30 -31.91 40.25
N VAL A 55 -6.04 -31.62 39.92
CA VAL A 55 -4.85 -32.51 39.92
C VAL A 55 -4.67 -33.42 38.70
N ASP A 56 -3.86 -32.97 37.75
CA ASP A 56 -2.58 -33.60 37.45
C ASP A 56 -1.75 -32.69 36.52
N ALA A 57 -0.43 -32.75 36.66
CA ALA A 57 0.54 -31.90 35.99
C ALA A 57 0.34 -31.87 34.47
N ALA A 58 -0.18 -30.76 33.95
CA ALA A 58 -0.36 -30.53 32.52
C ALA A 58 0.69 -29.54 32.03
N GLU A 59 1.39 -29.95 30.98
CA GLU A 59 2.29 -29.17 30.14
C GLU A 59 1.81 -27.72 30.01
N GLU A 60 2.73 -26.77 30.18
CA GLU A 60 2.60 -25.43 29.60
C GLU A 60 2.33 -25.60 28.11
N THR A 61 1.05 -25.67 27.74
CA THR A 61 0.62 -25.56 26.37
C THR A 61 0.92 -24.12 25.99
N GLU A 62 2.08 -23.92 25.34
CA GLU A 62 2.40 -22.69 24.64
C GLU A 62 1.17 -22.31 23.79
N GLY A 63 0.46 -21.27 24.21
CA GLY A 63 -0.68 -20.77 23.44
C GLY A 63 -0.23 -20.36 22.04
N PRO A 64 -1.15 -20.33 21.06
CA PRO A 64 -0.80 -20.02 19.69
C PRO A 64 -0.03 -18.70 19.63
N SER A 65 1.09 -18.73 18.93
CA SER A 65 2.01 -17.62 18.74
C SER A 65 1.29 -16.41 18.13
N LYS A 66 1.86 -15.22 18.31
CA LYS A 66 1.29 -13.98 17.74
C LYS A 66 1.09 -14.10 16.22
N GLU A 67 2.01 -14.77 15.55
CA GLU A 67 1.98 -15.03 14.10
C GLU A 67 0.83 -15.97 13.71
N GLU A 68 0.62 -17.05 14.47
CA GLU A 68 -0.50 -17.98 14.24
C GLU A 68 -1.86 -17.30 14.43
N ARG A 69 -2.00 -16.45 15.45
CA ARG A 69 -3.24 -15.69 15.66
C ARG A 69 -3.52 -14.69 14.53
N GLU A 70 -2.48 -14.04 14.02
CA GLU A 70 -2.62 -13.13 12.88
C GLU A 70 -2.98 -13.89 11.60
N PHE A 71 -2.34 -15.05 11.39
CA PHE A 71 -2.65 -15.93 10.27
C PHE A 71 -4.11 -16.40 10.32
N ASP A 72 -4.59 -16.87 11.48
CA ASP A 72 -5.98 -17.29 11.66
C ASP A 72 -6.98 -16.14 11.43
N ARG A 73 -6.67 -14.93 11.91
CA ARG A 73 -7.49 -13.73 11.64
C ARG A 73 -7.57 -13.45 10.14
N LYS A 74 -6.43 -13.49 9.43
CA LYS A 74 -6.40 -13.25 7.98
C LYS A 74 -7.08 -14.36 7.19
N MET A 75 -7.03 -15.60 7.64
CA MET A 75 -7.79 -16.72 7.07
C MET A 75 -9.30 -16.47 7.15
N LEU A 76 -9.80 -16.05 8.31
CA LEU A 76 -11.21 -15.65 8.47
C LEU A 76 -11.57 -14.48 7.55
N HIS A 77 -10.69 -13.50 7.44
CA HIS A 77 -10.90 -12.35 6.55
C HIS A 77 -10.98 -12.77 5.07
N ILE A 78 -10.12 -13.68 4.62
CA ILE A 78 -10.17 -14.25 3.26
C ILE A 78 -11.51 -14.95 3.02
N SER A 79 -12.02 -15.71 4.00
CA SER A 79 -13.33 -16.36 3.90
C SER A 79 -14.45 -15.35 3.64
N VAL A 80 -14.45 -14.23 4.37
CA VAL A 80 -15.44 -13.15 4.21
C VAL A 80 -15.29 -12.47 2.84
N MET A 81 -14.07 -12.07 2.47
CA MET A 81 -13.80 -11.37 1.20
C MET A 81 -14.16 -12.19 -0.06
N VAL A 82 -13.99 -13.51 0.00
CA VAL A 82 -14.25 -14.41 -1.13
C VAL A 82 -15.69 -14.95 -1.10
N GLY A 83 -16.34 -14.92 0.07
CA GLY A 83 -17.66 -15.53 0.28
C GLY A 83 -17.59 -17.06 0.28
N CYS A 84 -16.54 -17.64 0.88
CA CYS A 84 -16.33 -19.08 0.93
C CYS A 84 -15.80 -19.53 2.29
N GLU A 85 -16.07 -20.79 2.65
CA GLU A 85 -15.52 -21.36 3.89
C GLU A 85 -14.10 -21.87 3.61
N VAL A 86 -13.13 -21.32 4.33
CA VAL A 86 -11.72 -21.67 4.20
C VAL A 86 -11.28 -22.26 5.54
N SER A 87 -10.81 -23.50 5.52
CA SER A 87 -10.23 -24.15 6.70
C SER A 87 -8.88 -24.75 6.37
N LEU A 88 -7.93 -24.59 7.29
CA LEU A 88 -6.63 -25.22 7.20
C LEU A 88 -6.59 -26.38 8.21
N LYS A 89 -6.44 -27.61 7.73
CA LYS A 89 -6.23 -28.79 8.60
C LYS A 89 -4.82 -29.32 8.35
N GLY A 90 -3.91 -29.01 9.26
CA GLY A 90 -2.48 -29.30 9.06
C GLY A 90 -1.94 -28.51 7.86
N ASN A 91 -1.48 -29.21 6.83
CA ASN A 91 -0.99 -28.59 5.58
C ASN A 91 -2.02 -28.57 4.45
N GLU A 92 -3.21 -29.13 4.65
CA GLU A 92 -4.25 -29.19 3.62
C GLU A 92 -5.21 -28.01 3.75
N LEU A 93 -5.31 -27.23 2.67
CA LEU A 93 -6.30 -26.17 2.52
C LEU A 93 -7.61 -26.77 2.00
N LYS A 94 -8.67 -26.65 2.78
CA LYS A 94 -10.03 -27.03 2.39
C LYS A 94 -10.85 -25.77 2.16
N VAL A 95 -11.26 -25.57 0.92
CA VAL A 95 -12.14 -24.47 0.53
C VAL A 95 -13.47 -25.04 0.06
N ALA A 96 -14.57 -24.62 0.69
CA ALA A 96 -15.93 -24.94 0.26
C ALA A 96 -16.53 -23.73 -0.47
N GLY A 97 -16.93 -23.92 -1.72
CA GLY A 97 -17.50 -22.87 -2.58
C GLY A 97 -17.33 -23.21 -4.07
N ASP A 98 -17.71 -22.27 -4.92
CA ASP A 98 -17.60 -22.43 -6.38
C ASP A 98 -16.15 -22.49 -6.84
N ALA A 99 -15.90 -23.07 -8.02
CA ALA A 99 -14.55 -23.24 -8.58
C ALA A 99 -13.76 -21.91 -8.67
N ARG A 100 -14.46 -20.80 -8.95
CA ARG A 100 -13.87 -19.45 -9.00
C ARG A 100 -13.45 -18.97 -7.61
N GLN A 101 -14.31 -19.14 -6.62
CA GLN A 101 -14.05 -18.78 -5.22
C GLN A 101 -12.90 -19.61 -4.65
N LYS A 102 -12.89 -20.91 -4.92
CA LYS A 102 -11.83 -21.82 -4.53
C LYS A 102 -10.46 -21.38 -5.06
N ARG A 103 -10.35 -21.12 -6.37
CA ARG A 103 -9.10 -20.64 -6.97
C ARG A 103 -8.64 -19.32 -6.36
N ARG A 104 -9.58 -18.40 -6.11
CA ARG A 104 -9.29 -17.10 -5.50
C ARG A 104 -8.76 -17.26 -4.07
N ALA A 105 -9.45 -18.02 -3.24
CA ALA A 105 -9.04 -18.30 -1.86
C ALA A 105 -7.68 -19.02 -1.80
N GLU A 106 -7.47 -20.06 -2.60
CA GLU A 106 -6.18 -20.77 -2.68
C GLU A 106 -5.02 -19.83 -3.00
N THR A 107 -5.28 -18.89 -3.91
CA THR A 107 -4.30 -17.91 -4.34
C THR A 107 -3.94 -16.93 -3.22
N LEU A 108 -4.93 -16.40 -2.51
CA LEU A 108 -4.74 -15.49 -1.37
C LEU A 108 -4.04 -16.17 -0.20
N VAL A 109 -4.46 -17.40 0.13
CA VAL A 109 -3.85 -18.19 1.21
C VAL A 109 -2.40 -18.55 0.88
N THR A 110 -2.11 -18.86 -0.39
CA THR A 110 -0.73 -19.12 -0.83
C THR A 110 0.14 -17.88 -0.70
N ALA A 111 -0.36 -16.71 -1.14
CA ALA A 111 0.36 -15.44 -0.99
C ALA A 111 0.64 -15.12 0.48
N LEU A 112 -0.35 -15.31 1.36
CA LEU A 112 -0.24 -15.11 2.80
C LEU A 112 0.78 -16.07 3.42
N ARG A 113 0.71 -17.37 3.09
CA ARG A 113 1.60 -18.39 3.67
C ARG A 113 3.05 -18.23 3.23
N GLN A 114 3.27 -17.81 1.99
CA GLN A 114 4.60 -17.68 1.42
C GLN A 114 5.20 -16.29 1.63
N ASN A 115 4.41 -15.29 2.05
CA ASN A 115 4.79 -13.87 2.04
C ASN A 115 5.36 -13.44 0.68
N GLN A 116 4.74 -13.91 -0.41
CA GLN A 116 5.17 -13.63 -1.78
C GLN A 116 4.01 -13.08 -2.61
N LEU A 117 4.29 -11.97 -3.29
CA LEU A 117 3.35 -11.32 -4.18
C LEU A 117 3.55 -11.86 -5.59
N GLY A 118 2.51 -12.51 -6.13
CA GLY A 118 2.46 -13.01 -7.50
C GLY A 118 2.08 -11.90 -8.51
N ASP A 119 1.74 -12.32 -9.73
CA ASP A 119 1.16 -11.46 -10.77
C ASP A 119 -0.32 -11.81 -10.91
N GLN A 120 -1.19 -10.95 -10.39
CA GLN A 120 -2.63 -11.22 -10.27
C GLN A 120 -3.44 -9.95 -10.53
N ASP A 121 -4.54 -10.07 -11.26
CA ASP A 121 -5.40 -8.93 -11.62
C ASP A 121 -5.98 -8.19 -10.40
N GLU A 122 -6.18 -8.90 -9.31
CA GLU A 122 -6.73 -8.39 -8.05
C GLU A 122 -5.67 -7.90 -7.06
N LEU A 123 -4.42 -7.74 -7.49
CA LEU A 123 -3.31 -7.31 -6.64
C LEU A 123 -2.82 -5.91 -7.05
N THR A 124 -2.75 -5.00 -6.07
CA THR A 124 -1.98 -3.77 -6.21
C THR A 124 -0.75 -3.89 -5.32
N THR A 125 0.43 -3.56 -5.84
CA THR A 125 1.67 -3.63 -5.06
C THR A 125 2.26 -2.24 -4.85
N VAL A 126 2.66 -1.95 -3.62
CA VAL A 126 3.32 -0.70 -3.23
C VAL A 126 4.68 -1.05 -2.64
N SER A 127 5.75 -0.50 -3.20
CA SER A 127 7.11 -0.70 -2.69
C SER A 127 7.40 0.31 -1.59
N VAL A 128 7.59 -0.11 -0.34
CA VAL A 128 7.67 0.78 0.84
C VAL A 128 9.07 0.79 1.49
N PRO A 129 9.40 1.77 2.35
CA PRO A 129 10.60 1.70 3.19
C PRO A 129 10.53 0.52 4.17
N GLN A 130 11.68 -0.13 4.44
CA GLN A 130 11.73 -1.27 5.36
C GLN A 130 11.43 -0.84 6.79
N GLU A 131 11.99 0.31 7.18
CA GLU A 131 11.88 0.86 8.52
C GLU A 131 10.42 1.25 8.83
N TRP A 132 9.67 1.70 7.82
CA TRP A 132 8.23 1.89 7.92
C TRP A 132 7.50 0.56 8.08
N LEU A 133 7.81 -0.44 7.26
CA LEU A 133 7.16 -1.75 7.33
C LEU A 133 7.34 -2.42 8.70
N ASP A 134 8.51 -2.26 9.32
CA ASP A 134 8.85 -2.84 10.63
C ASP A 134 8.04 -2.19 11.77
N CYS A 135 7.65 -0.92 11.63
CA CYS A 135 6.90 -0.18 12.65
C CYS A 135 5.44 0.07 12.28
N TRP A 136 5.00 -0.35 11.08
CA TRP A 136 3.66 -0.06 10.59
C TRP A 136 2.60 -0.74 11.45
N GLN A 137 1.81 0.09 12.12
CA GLN A 137 0.65 -0.30 12.91
C GLN A 137 -0.62 0.08 12.15
N GLY A 138 -1.70 -0.68 12.32
CA GLY A 138 -3.00 -0.37 11.68
C GLY A 138 -3.32 -1.15 10.41
N HIS A 139 -2.44 -2.03 9.92
CA HIS A 139 -2.77 -2.96 8.82
C HIS A 139 -4.10 -3.73 9.04
N ALA A 140 -4.34 -4.27 10.25
CA ALA A 140 -5.57 -4.98 10.58
C ALA A 140 -6.84 -4.10 10.52
N GLN A 141 -6.74 -2.85 10.98
CA GLN A 141 -7.86 -1.89 10.92
C GLN A 141 -8.16 -1.52 9.47
N MET A 142 -7.14 -1.25 8.67
CA MET A 142 -7.29 -0.94 7.25
C MET A 142 -7.89 -2.13 6.46
N GLU A 143 -7.48 -3.36 6.78
CA GLU A 143 -8.06 -4.58 6.19
C GLU A 143 -9.57 -4.69 6.49
N GLU A 144 -9.99 -4.42 7.72
CA GLU A 144 -11.38 -4.48 8.14
C GLU A 144 -12.23 -3.36 7.52
N GLU A 145 -11.76 -2.10 7.62
CA GLU A 145 -12.47 -0.92 7.11
C GLU A 145 -12.70 -0.97 5.60
N LEU A 146 -11.69 -1.36 4.84
CA LEU A 146 -11.74 -1.34 3.38
C LEU A 146 -12.11 -2.70 2.77
N GLY A 147 -12.21 -3.76 3.59
CA GLY A 147 -12.46 -5.12 3.12
C GLY A 147 -11.36 -5.61 2.17
N ILE A 148 -10.09 -5.40 2.55
CA ILE A 148 -8.92 -5.80 1.77
C ILE A 148 -8.04 -6.76 2.56
N LEU A 149 -7.22 -7.54 1.86
CA LEU A 149 -6.14 -8.32 2.48
C LEU A 149 -4.80 -7.67 2.20
N ILE A 150 -3.99 -7.49 3.26
CA ILE A 150 -2.65 -6.91 3.19
C ILE A 150 -1.61 -8.01 3.44
N VAL A 151 -0.75 -8.22 2.44
CA VAL A 151 0.37 -9.17 2.51
C VAL A 151 1.67 -8.44 2.29
N SER A 152 2.60 -8.60 3.23
CA SER A 152 3.92 -7.96 3.17
C SER A 152 4.95 -8.95 2.62
N GLU A 153 5.62 -8.57 1.55
CA GLU A 153 6.77 -9.28 1.03
C GLU A 153 8.06 -8.59 1.47
N PRO A 154 8.97 -9.32 2.16
CA PRO A 154 10.20 -8.73 2.68
C PRO A 154 11.18 -8.33 1.57
N ALA A 155 12.08 -7.41 1.91
CA ALA A 155 13.15 -6.99 1.01
C ALA A 155 14.03 -8.17 0.60
N ARG A 156 14.17 -8.43 -0.71
CA ARG A 156 15.05 -9.48 -1.22
C ARG A 156 16.45 -8.92 -1.47
N LYS A 157 17.46 -9.57 -0.87
CA LYS A 157 18.88 -9.28 -1.17
C LYS A 157 19.16 -9.64 -2.64
N LEU A 158 19.92 -8.79 -3.32
CA LEU A 158 20.35 -9.02 -4.70
C LEU A 158 21.59 -9.92 -4.80
N ALA A 159 22.14 -10.36 -3.66
CA ALA A 159 23.37 -11.14 -3.58
C ALA A 159 23.28 -12.45 -4.38
N GLY A 160 24.14 -12.59 -5.39
CA GLY A 160 24.30 -13.81 -6.20
C GLY A 160 23.30 -13.99 -7.34
N SER A 161 22.34 -13.08 -7.52
CA SER A 161 21.27 -13.25 -8.48
C SER A 161 21.48 -12.42 -9.75
N LYS A 162 21.21 -13.05 -10.90
CA LYS A 162 21.08 -12.44 -12.23
C LYS A 162 19.86 -11.49 -12.31
N VAL A 163 19.52 -10.77 -11.24
CA VAL A 163 18.43 -9.78 -11.26
C VAL A 163 18.86 -8.66 -12.19
N LYS A 164 18.28 -8.64 -13.39
CA LYS A 164 18.43 -7.54 -14.33
C LYS A 164 17.60 -6.37 -13.80
N LEU A 165 18.27 -5.40 -13.21
CA LEU A 165 17.64 -4.15 -12.81
C LEU A 165 17.45 -3.27 -14.05
N ALA A 166 16.21 -2.81 -14.27
CA ALA A 166 15.88 -1.96 -15.40
C ALA A 166 16.03 -0.47 -15.01
N PRO A 167 16.43 0.41 -15.95
CA PRO A 167 16.30 1.86 -15.75
C PRO A 167 14.87 2.24 -15.35
N GLY A 168 14.74 3.13 -14.37
CA GLY A 168 13.47 3.54 -13.77
C GLY A 168 12.98 2.66 -12.62
N GLN A 169 13.65 1.55 -12.31
CA GLN A 169 13.26 0.67 -11.21
C GLN A 169 13.64 1.27 -9.84
N LEU A 170 12.73 1.19 -8.88
CA LEU A 170 12.97 1.55 -7.49
C LEU A 170 13.81 0.47 -6.79
N ILE A 171 14.84 0.91 -6.08
CA ILE A 171 15.70 0.08 -5.23
C ILE A 171 15.92 0.77 -3.88
N VAL A 172 16.47 0.04 -2.93
CA VAL A 172 16.99 0.61 -1.69
C VAL A 172 18.51 0.38 -1.67
N GLY A 173 19.27 1.47 -1.55
CA GLY A 173 20.73 1.47 -1.59
C GLY A 173 21.35 2.02 -0.32
N HIS A 174 22.57 1.59 0.00
CA HIS A 174 23.31 2.14 1.13
C HIS A 174 24.02 3.44 0.71
N TRP A 175 23.52 4.59 1.16
CA TRP A 175 24.11 5.91 0.83
C TRP A 175 25.27 6.21 1.77
N ASN A 176 26.48 6.47 1.24
CA ASN A 176 27.65 7.00 1.96
C ASN A 176 27.92 6.42 3.37
N LYS A 177 27.64 5.13 3.60
CA LYS A 177 27.69 4.49 4.94
C LYS A 177 26.76 5.11 6.00
N GLN A 178 25.88 6.04 5.64
CA GLN A 178 24.93 6.69 6.55
C GLN A 178 23.66 5.86 6.79
N GLY A 179 23.21 5.10 5.80
CA GLY A 179 22.03 4.25 5.94
C GLY A 179 21.48 3.78 4.61
N TRP A 180 20.31 3.14 4.67
CA TRP A 180 19.58 2.63 3.51
C TRP A 180 18.54 3.67 3.06
N TYR A 181 18.58 4.04 1.78
CA TYR A 181 17.70 5.05 1.21
C TYR A 181 17.13 4.58 -0.13
N SER A 182 15.95 5.11 -0.47
CA SER A 182 15.31 4.87 -1.75
C SER A 182 16.07 5.53 -2.90
N ALA A 183 16.30 4.79 -3.97
CA ALA A 183 16.94 5.29 -5.19
C ALA A 183 16.29 4.69 -6.43
N ILE A 184 16.35 5.42 -7.54
CA ILE A 184 15.88 4.97 -8.85
C ILE A 184 17.10 4.57 -9.68
N VAL A 185 17.06 3.38 -10.27
CA VAL A 185 18.09 2.92 -11.21
C VAL A 185 18.09 3.82 -12.44
N VAL A 186 19.21 4.44 -12.75
CA VAL A 186 19.39 5.23 -13.97
C VAL A 186 19.90 4.35 -15.11
N GLY A 187 20.82 3.42 -14.79
CA GLY A 187 21.37 2.49 -15.76
C GLY A 187 22.63 1.79 -15.24
N ALA A 188 23.38 1.20 -16.17
CA ALA A 188 24.68 0.61 -15.86
C ALA A 188 25.72 1.71 -15.57
N GLY A 189 26.48 1.53 -14.48
CA GLY A 189 27.63 2.36 -14.15
C GLY A 189 28.94 1.71 -14.60
N SER A 190 30.05 2.16 -14.02
CA SER A 190 31.37 1.55 -14.25
C SER A 190 31.47 0.12 -13.69
N CYS A 191 32.26 -0.74 -14.35
CA CYS A 191 32.73 -2.05 -13.83
C CYS A 191 31.78 -2.83 -12.88
N GLY A 192 30.58 -3.17 -13.32
CA GLY A 192 29.63 -3.97 -12.54
C GLY A 192 28.86 -3.22 -11.45
N MET A 193 28.96 -1.89 -11.42
CA MET A 193 28.17 -0.97 -10.60
C MET A 193 26.90 -0.54 -11.35
N LEU A 194 25.91 -0.03 -10.60
CA LEU A 194 24.75 0.63 -11.19
C LEU A 194 24.77 2.10 -10.84
N GLN A 195 24.45 2.93 -11.83
CA GLN A 195 24.19 4.34 -11.60
C GLN A 195 22.76 4.50 -11.09
N VAL A 196 22.63 5.20 -9.97
CA VAL A 196 21.35 5.43 -9.30
C VAL A 196 21.15 6.91 -9.06
N LYS A 197 19.89 7.31 -8.92
CA LYS A 197 19.48 8.64 -8.52
C LYS A 197 18.75 8.53 -7.18
N TRP A 198 19.27 9.16 -6.14
CA TRP A 198 18.65 9.16 -4.83
C TRP A 198 17.33 9.94 -4.86
N VAL A 199 16.31 9.41 -4.17
CA VAL A 199 14.96 10.01 -4.18
C VAL A 199 14.90 11.33 -3.41
N PHE A 200 15.64 11.42 -2.30
CA PHE A 200 15.51 12.52 -1.34
C PHE A 200 16.16 13.83 -1.82
N ASP A 201 17.30 13.77 -2.52
CA ASP A 201 18.03 14.96 -3.00
C ASP A 201 18.22 15.00 -4.53
N GLY A 202 17.87 13.92 -5.23
CA GLY A 202 18.07 13.79 -6.66
C GLY A 202 19.52 13.65 -7.11
N SER A 203 20.47 13.51 -6.18
CA SER A 203 21.89 13.30 -6.50
C SER A 203 22.11 11.94 -7.14
N ARG A 204 23.21 11.79 -7.87
CA ARG A 204 23.55 10.56 -8.59
C ARG A 204 24.81 9.95 -8.03
N GLU A 205 24.80 8.63 -7.92
CA GLU A 205 25.93 7.86 -7.40
C GLU A 205 26.02 6.52 -8.12
N GLU A 206 27.22 5.94 -8.14
CA GLU A 206 27.40 4.54 -8.54
C GLU A 206 27.47 3.67 -7.29
N ILE A 207 26.60 2.67 -7.22
CA ILE A 207 26.56 1.74 -6.10
C ILE A 207 26.76 0.30 -6.57
N SER A 208 27.35 -0.51 -5.69
CA SER A 208 27.57 -1.94 -5.92
C SER A 208 26.30 -2.74 -5.61
N SER A 209 26.07 -3.85 -6.33
CA SER A 209 24.95 -4.77 -6.06
C SER A 209 24.92 -5.32 -4.64
N GLN A 210 26.06 -5.34 -3.94
CA GLN A 210 26.15 -5.71 -2.53
C GLN A 210 25.53 -4.67 -1.59
N ASN A 211 25.52 -3.41 -2.01
CA ASN A 211 24.97 -2.26 -1.27
C ASN A 211 23.56 -1.91 -1.77
N MET A 212 22.86 -2.87 -2.39
CA MET A 212 21.53 -2.71 -2.95
C MET A 212 20.61 -3.86 -2.54
N ARG A 213 19.34 -3.55 -2.34
CA ARG A 213 18.25 -4.51 -2.17
C ARG A 213 17.02 -4.03 -2.92
N LEU A 214 16.15 -4.96 -3.30
CA LEU A 214 14.80 -4.57 -3.73
C LEU A 214 14.04 -4.07 -2.50
N PRO A 215 13.23 -3.00 -2.63
CA PRO A 215 12.38 -2.56 -1.54
C PRO A 215 11.43 -3.69 -1.15
N PRO A 216 11.07 -3.80 0.14
CA PRO A 216 9.93 -4.62 0.52
C PRO A 216 8.66 -4.10 -0.18
N ARG A 217 7.68 -4.99 -0.35
CA ARG A 217 6.44 -4.68 -1.06
C ARG A 217 5.25 -5.00 -0.17
N VAL A 218 4.26 -4.12 -0.17
CA VAL A 218 2.94 -4.39 0.39
C VAL A 218 2.01 -4.72 -0.76
N GLY A 219 1.40 -5.90 -0.70
CA GLY A 219 0.35 -6.34 -1.61
C GLY A 219 -1.02 -6.08 -1.02
N LEU A 220 -1.86 -5.42 -1.79
CA LEU A 220 -3.23 -5.08 -1.45
C LEU A 220 -4.15 -5.91 -2.35
N PHE A 221 -4.91 -6.82 -1.76
CA PHE A 221 -5.89 -7.64 -2.46
C PHE A 221 -7.30 -7.17 -2.12
N GLY A 222 -8.19 -7.12 -3.11
CA GLY A 222 -9.57 -6.69 -2.91
C GLY A 222 -10.20 -6.07 -4.16
N SER A 223 -11.35 -5.42 -3.97
CA SER A 223 -11.98 -4.66 -5.06
C SER A 223 -11.04 -3.56 -5.56
N LEU A 224 -11.15 -3.17 -6.83
CA LEU A 224 -10.29 -2.13 -7.40
C LEU A 224 -10.40 -0.81 -6.62
N HIS A 225 -11.61 -0.46 -6.20
CA HIS A 225 -11.88 0.75 -5.43
C HIS A 225 -11.18 0.72 -4.06
N ALA A 226 -11.40 -0.35 -3.28
CA ALA A 226 -10.79 -0.51 -1.96
C ALA A 226 -9.26 -0.57 -2.03
N ARG A 227 -8.72 -1.26 -3.04
CA ARG A 227 -7.26 -1.32 -3.27
C ARG A 227 -6.67 0.06 -3.56
N ARG A 228 -7.34 0.91 -4.34
CA ARG A 228 -6.87 2.27 -4.63
C ARG A 228 -6.88 3.15 -3.40
N GLN A 229 -7.95 3.09 -2.60
CA GLN A 229 -8.01 3.84 -1.33
C GLN A 229 -6.89 3.39 -0.38
N ALA A 230 -6.69 2.09 -0.24
CA ALA A 230 -5.60 1.54 0.56
C ALA A 230 -4.22 1.92 0.03
N GLU A 231 -4.01 1.90 -1.30
CA GLU A 231 -2.78 2.33 -1.94
C GLU A 231 -2.46 3.79 -1.57
N VAL A 232 -3.44 4.70 -1.66
CA VAL A 232 -3.26 6.10 -1.27
C VAL A 232 -2.90 6.21 0.21
N ARG A 233 -3.61 5.53 1.10
CA ARG A 233 -3.33 5.57 2.55
C ARG A 233 -1.93 5.04 2.88
N VAL A 234 -1.51 3.93 2.26
CA VAL A 234 -0.16 3.36 2.43
C VAL A 234 0.90 4.33 1.94
N VAL A 235 0.70 4.94 0.76
CA VAL A 235 1.66 5.88 0.19
C VAL A 235 1.78 7.15 1.02
N ILE A 236 0.67 7.69 1.55
CA ILE A 236 0.67 8.86 2.45
C ILE A 236 1.41 8.52 3.74
N ALA A 237 1.08 7.39 4.39
CA ALA A 237 1.75 6.97 5.62
C ALA A 237 3.25 6.72 5.42
N ALA A 238 3.64 6.17 4.26
CA ALA A 238 5.05 5.99 3.91
C ALA A 238 5.77 7.32 3.63
N GLU A 239 5.10 8.32 3.05
CA GLU A 239 5.65 9.68 2.81
C GLU A 239 5.91 10.44 4.11
N GLU A 240 5.06 10.27 5.12
CA GLU A 240 5.32 10.84 6.45
C GLU A 240 6.62 10.32 7.04
N PHE A 241 6.91 9.03 6.81
CA PHE A 241 8.13 8.39 7.26
C PHE A 241 9.35 8.76 6.41
N ALA A 242 9.21 8.76 5.08
CA ALA A 242 10.29 9.04 4.13
C ALA A 242 9.82 9.98 3.01
N LYS A 243 10.23 11.25 3.09
CA LYS A 243 9.83 12.29 2.12
C LYS A 243 10.28 11.97 0.69
N GLY A 244 9.45 12.30 -0.30
CA GLY A 244 9.68 12.07 -1.72
C GLY A 244 9.21 10.70 -2.23
N PHE A 245 8.56 9.91 -1.36
CA PHE A 245 7.99 8.62 -1.67
C PHE A 245 6.81 8.71 -2.63
N ILE A 246 5.87 9.64 -2.44
CA ILE A 246 4.75 9.89 -3.36
C ILE A 246 5.26 10.15 -4.77
N ASN A 247 6.22 11.08 -4.90
CA ASN A 247 6.80 11.43 -6.19
C ASN A 247 7.50 10.24 -6.85
N THR A 248 8.11 9.37 -6.05
CA THR A 248 8.74 8.14 -6.54
C THR A 248 7.71 7.12 -6.99
N HIS A 249 6.67 6.89 -6.20
CA HIS A 249 5.56 5.98 -6.52
C HIS A 249 4.89 6.39 -7.84
N LEU A 250 4.58 7.69 -8.00
CA LEU A 250 3.99 8.25 -9.22
C LEU A 250 4.97 8.30 -10.40
N GLY A 251 6.25 8.56 -10.13
CA GLY A 251 7.30 8.76 -11.14
C GLY A 251 7.92 7.48 -11.69
N THR A 252 7.75 6.33 -11.02
CA THR A 252 8.11 5.03 -11.59
C THR A 252 7.19 4.77 -12.79
N ARG A 253 7.79 4.62 -13.98
CA ARG A 253 7.09 4.83 -15.26
C ARG A 253 6.08 3.73 -15.64
N ASN A 254 5.74 2.81 -14.74
CA ASN A 254 4.74 1.75 -14.88
C ASN A 254 4.69 0.99 -13.54
N PRO A 255 4.05 1.50 -12.47
CA PRO A 255 3.70 0.63 -11.37
C PRO A 255 2.76 -0.45 -11.96
N PRO A 256 2.99 -1.75 -11.70
CA PRO A 256 2.29 -2.83 -12.40
C PRO A 256 0.76 -2.69 -12.37
N HIS A 257 0.20 -2.00 -11.37
CA HIS A 257 -1.22 -1.65 -11.28
C HIS A 257 -1.49 -0.29 -10.59
N GLY A 258 -0.55 0.66 -10.61
CA GLY A 258 -0.69 1.88 -9.79
C GLY A 258 -1.78 2.82 -10.28
N LEU A 259 -2.29 3.65 -9.35
CA LEU A 259 -3.36 4.68 -9.33
C LEU A 259 -4.04 5.21 -10.62
N GLY A 260 -3.56 4.95 -11.84
CA GLY A 260 -4.13 5.48 -13.07
C GLY A 260 -3.95 6.99 -13.22
N LEU A 261 -3.20 7.63 -12.31
CA LEU A 261 -2.91 9.07 -12.33
C LEU A 261 -1.90 9.47 -13.42
N GLN A 262 -1.50 8.54 -14.30
CA GLN A 262 -0.77 8.90 -15.50
C GLN A 262 -1.73 9.56 -16.50
N SER A 263 -1.78 10.88 -16.43
CA SER A 263 -2.55 11.78 -17.29
C SER A 263 -4.07 11.62 -17.21
N PHE A 264 -4.74 12.52 -16.48
CA PHE A 264 -6.11 12.88 -16.83
C PHE A 264 -6.06 13.63 -18.17
N TYR A 265 -6.77 13.11 -19.17
CA TYR A 265 -7.12 13.91 -20.34
C TYR A 265 -8.04 15.02 -19.83
N VAL A 266 -7.50 16.20 -19.57
CA VAL A 266 -8.33 17.38 -19.36
C VAL A 266 -8.83 17.77 -20.74
N PRO A 267 -10.14 17.70 -21.05
CA PRO A 267 -10.67 18.27 -22.27
C PRO A 267 -10.65 19.80 -22.14
N CYS A 268 -9.46 20.39 -22.14
CA CYS A 268 -9.29 21.83 -22.19
C CYS A 268 -9.32 22.26 -23.66
N GLY A 269 -10.27 23.14 -24.01
CA GLY A 269 -10.19 23.87 -25.26
C GLY A 269 -8.85 24.61 -25.38
N ALA A 270 -8.38 24.87 -26.60
CA ALA A 270 -7.03 25.39 -26.88
C ALA A 270 -6.63 26.66 -26.08
N GLY A 271 -7.61 27.43 -25.57
CA GLY A 271 -7.36 28.60 -24.71
C GLY A 271 -7.10 28.29 -23.23
N SER A 272 -7.57 27.15 -22.70
CA SER A 272 -7.50 26.83 -21.27
C SER A 272 -6.13 26.27 -20.88
N LEU A 273 -5.46 25.55 -21.78
CA LEU A 273 -4.12 24.99 -21.58
C LEU A 273 -3.06 26.10 -21.40
N LYS A 274 -3.18 27.18 -22.17
CA LYS A 274 -2.30 28.34 -22.08
C LYS A 274 -2.44 29.08 -20.75
N ARG A 275 -3.69 29.26 -20.27
CA ARG A 275 -3.95 29.89 -18.96
C ARG A 275 -3.43 29.04 -17.80
N LEU A 276 -3.56 27.72 -17.90
CA LEU A 276 -3.06 26.78 -16.88
C LEU A 276 -1.52 26.78 -16.82
N GLN A 277 -0.87 26.87 -17.98
CA GLN A 277 0.58 26.98 -18.09
C GLN A 277 1.11 28.31 -17.55
N GLU A 278 0.34 29.39 -17.74
CA GLU A 278 0.65 30.72 -17.20
C GLU A 278 0.40 30.83 -15.68
N SER A 279 -0.57 30.08 -15.14
CA SER A 279 -0.92 30.10 -13.71
C SER A 279 -0.09 29.16 -12.83
N CYS A 280 0.36 28.01 -13.36
CA CYS A 280 1.05 26.99 -12.55
C CYS A 280 2.59 27.04 -12.62
N GLY A 281 3.15 28.00 -13.35
CA GLY A 281 4.60 28.13 -13.53
C GLY A 281 5.22 27.02 -14.39
N PRO A 282 6.42 27.24 -14.95
CA PRO A 282 6.99 26.41 -16.02
C PRO A 282 7.44 25.00 -15.60
N GLN A 283 7.22 24.58 -14.35
CA GLN A 283 7.76 23.32 -13.84
C GLN A 283 6.80 22.12 -13.91
N VAL A 284 5.50 22.35 -14.11
CA VAL A 284 4.49 21.28 -13.95
C VAL A 284 4.08 20.61 -15.27
N MET A 285 4.36 21.18 -16.44
CA MET A 285 3.94 20.57 -17.71
C MET A 285 5.10 20.46 -18.72
N ARG A 286 5.67 19.25 -18.83
CA ARG A 286 6.40 18.84 -20.04
C ARG A 286 5.42 18.15 -20.98
N ALA A 287 5.15 18.77 -22.12
CA ALA A 287 4.51 18.12 -23.24
C ALA A 287 5.48 17.05 -23.80
N THR A 288 5.03 15.80 -23.84
CA THR A 288 5.68 14.77 -24.65
C THR A 288 5.23 14.94 -26.09
N GLY A 289 6.16 15.24 -26.98
CA GLY A 289 6.00 15.06 -28.44
C GLY A 289 6.39 13.66 -28.87
#